data_AF-A0A132GR70-F1
#
_entry.id   AF-A0A132GR70-F1
#
_cell.length_a   1.000
_cell.length_b   1.000
_cell.length_c   1.000
_cell.angle_alpha   90.00
_cell.angle_beta   90.00
_cell.angle_gamma   90.00
#
_symmetry.space_group_name_H-M   'P 1'
#
loop_
_entity.id
_entity.type
_entity.pdbx_description
1 polymer ?
#
loop_
_entity_poly.entity_id
_entity_poly.type
_entity_poly.pdbx_seq_one_letter_code
_entity_poly.pdbx_strand_id
1 'polypeptide(L)'
;MDKIRLLKKYIRFLLLSILCLLLFLLLSLLLYNDEIKHLGKGYLYNEETGTIYNNRQRKVVVPAKVLSYKKNGMYLYVTQHSLENDPNEILYDTIYNYKNGDGYYYWIINMNTHSVFGPLDSIEFISKMDVIKSP
;
A
#
# COMPACT_ATOMS: atom_id res chain seq x y z
N MET A 1 0.13 29.80 -52.87
CA MET A 1 -0.43 30.24 -51.57
C MET A 1 -0.85 29.09 -50.66
N ASP A 2 -1.28 27.94 -51.20
CA ASP A 2 -1.84 26.83 -50.39
C ASP A 2 -0.82 26.10 -49.50
N LYS A 3 0.44 25.97 -49.92
CA LYS A 3 1.49 25.30 -49.14
C LYS A 3 1.79 26.01 -47.81
N ILE A 4 1.80 27.35 -47.80
CA ILE A 4 2.01 28.15 -46.58
C ILE A 4 0.82 28.01 -45.63
N ARG A 5 -0.40 27.93 -46.17
CA ARG A 5 -1.61 27.71 -45.38
C ARG A 5 -1.65 26.30 -44.77
N LEU A 6 -1.24 25.27 -45.52
CA LEU A 6 -1.06 23.91 -44.99
C LEU A 6 0.02 23.86 -43.91
N LEU A 7 1.17 24.48 -44.15
CA LEU A 7 2.28 24.50 -43.19
C LEU A 7 1.86 25.11 -41.84
N LYS A 8 1.12 26.23 -41.86
CA LYS A 8 0.57 26.84 -40.64
C LYS A 8 -0.41 25.93 -39.91
N LYS A 9 -1.21 25.12 -40.63
CA LYS A 9 -2.10 24.12 -40.01
C LYS A 9 -1.31 23.00 -39.32
N TYR A 10 -0.27 22.47 -39.96
CA TYR A 10 0.58 21.44 -39.38
C TYR A 10 1.33 21.96 -38.14
N ILE A 11 1.88 23.17 -38.20
CA ILE A 11 2.55 23.79 -37.04
C ILE A 11 1.56 23.96 -35.88
N ARG A 12 0.33 24.44 -36.13
CA ARG A 12 -0.70 24.55 -35.10
C ARG A 12 -1.07 23.19 -34.50
N PHE A 13 -1.22 22.17 -35.33
CA PHE A 13 -1.51 20.81 -34.87
C PHE A 13 -0.36 20.25 -34.02
N LEU A 14 0.88 20.44 -34.47
CA LEU A 14 2.07 20.03 -33.72
C LEU A 14 2.13 20.74 -32.36
N LEU A 15 1.96 22.06 -32.31
CA LEU A 15 1.94 22.82 -31.06
C LEU A 15 0.82 22.34 -30.12
N LEU A 16 -0.36 22.05 -30.65
CA LEU A 16 -1.47 21.53 -29.85
C LEU A 16 -1.15 20.12 -29.30
N SER A 17 -0.54 19.25 -30.11
CA SER A 17 -0.13 17.91 -29.67
C SER A 17 0.94 17.97 -28.56
N ILE A 18 1.91 18.87 -28.68
CA ILE A 18 2.94 19.11 -27.65
C ILE A 18 2.30 19.62 -26.36
N LEU A 19 1.36 20.58 -26.46
CA LEU A 19 0.64 21.08 -25.30
C LEU A 19 -0.17 19.98 -24.60
N CYS A 20 -0.88 19.13 -25.35
CA CYS A 20 -1.60 17.99 -24.79
C CYS A 20 -0.66 17.00 -24.08
N LEU A 21 0.50 16.72 -24.66
CA LEU A 21 1.47 15.81 -24.06
C LEU A 21 2.08 16.39 -22.77
N LEU A 22 2.38 17.68 -22.74
CA LEU A 22 2.83 18.37 -21.53
C LEU A 22 1.77 18.35 -20.43
N LEU A 23 0.50 18.61 -20.78
CA LEU A 23 -0.62 18.52 -19.84
C LEU A 23 -0.78 17.10 -19.27
N PHE A 24 -0.65 16.08 -20.12
CA PHE A 24 -0.72 14.68 -19.68
C PHE A 24 0.42 14.34 -18.70
N LEU A 25 1.66 14.76 -18.99
CA LEU A 25 2.80 14.57 -18.10
C LEU A 25 2.59 15.28 -16.76
N LEU A 26 2.10 16.51 -16.76
CA LEU A 26 1.87 17.29 -15.55
C LEU A 26 0.77 16.65 -14.68
N LEU A 27 -0.29 16.14 -15.31
CA LEU A 27 -1.35 15.40 -14.63
C LEU A 27 -0.84 14.08 -14.03
N SER A 28 0.04 13.37 -14.74
CA SER A 28 0.64 12.12 -14.23
C SER A 28 1.51 12.36 -12.99
N LEU A 29 2.20 13.50 -12.93
CA LEU A 29 3.02 13.88 -11.77
C LEU A 29 2.16 14.22 -10.56
N LEU A 30 1.03 14.91 -10.77
CA LEU A 30 0.08 15.25 -9.71
C LEU A 30 -0.66 14.04 -9.13
N LEU A 31 -0.83 12.99 -9.93
CA LEU A 31 -1.52 11.76 -9.52
C LEU A 31 -0.58 10.72 -8.91
N TYR A 32 0.74 10.93 -9.00
CA TYR A 32 1.72 10.03 -8.43
C TYR A 32 1.85 10.28 -6.93
N ASN A 33 1.22 9.43 -6.13
CA ASN A 33 1.30 9.50 -4.68
C ASN A 33 2.45 8.61 -4.17
N ASP A 34 3.61 9.22 -3.90
CA ASP A 34 4.79 8.55 -3.35
C ASP A 34 4.52 7.89 -1.99
N GLU A 35 3.46 8.30 -1.29
CA GLU A 35 3.12 7.80 0.04
C GLU A 35 2.40 6.43 0.00
N ILE A 36 2.03 5.92 -1.18
CA ILE A 36 1.36 4.62 -1.31
C ILE A 36 2.27 3.62 -2.03
N LYS A 37 2.82 2.67 -1.26
CA LYS A 37 3.62 1.56 -1.78
C LYS A 37 2.75 0.33 -2.07
N HIS A 38 2.71 -0.10 -3.32
CA HIS A 38 1.97 -1.30 -3.73
C HIS A 38 2.72 -2.58 -3.33
N LEU A 39 2.17 -3.34 -2.38
CA LEU A 39 2.74 -4.62 -1.91
C LEU A 39 2.30 -5.81 -2.77
N GLY A 40 1.28 -5.60 -3.61
CA GLY A 40 0.73 -6.58 -4.56
C GLY A 40 -0.51 -7.29 -4.02
N LYS A 41 -1.24 -7.98 -4.93
CA LYS A 41 -2.50 -8.69 -4.63
C LYS A 41 -3.57 -7.83 -3.90
N GLY A 42 -3.52 -6.51 -4.11
CA GLY A 42 -4.46 -5.55 -3.50
C GLY A 42 -3.99 -4.95 -2.17
N TYR A 43 -2.81 -5.34 -1.66
CA TYR A 43 -2.23 -4.75 -0.45
C TYR A 43 -1.41 -3.50 -0.79
N LEU A 44 -1.60 -2.46 0.02
CA LEU A 44 -0.96 -1.16 -0.07
C LEU A 44 -0.37 -0.82 1.30
N TYR A 45 0.87 -0.32 1.33
CA TYR A 45 1.44 0.34 2.50
C TYR A 45 1.29 1.85 2.32
N ASN A 46 0.70 2.51 3.30
CA ASN A 46 0.57 3.96 3.32
C ASN A 46 1.64 4.53 4.27
N GLU A 47 2.56 5.34 3.74
CA GLU A 47 3.70 5.90 4.48
C GLU A 47 3.27 6.96 5.49
N GLU A 48 2.26 7.75 5.17
CA GLU A 48 1.72 8.83 6.03
C GLU A 48 1.15 8.26 7.34
N THR A 49 0.31 7.24 7.21
CA THR A 49 -0.35 6.57 8.35
C THR A 49 0.49 5.42 8.92
N GLY A 50 1.45 4.90 8.16
CA GLY A 50 2.22 3.70 8.53
C GLY A 50 1.37 2.43 8.61
N THR A 51 0.26 2.35 7.88
CA THR A 51 -0.70 1.22 7.88
C THR A 51 -0.53 0.32 6.66
N ILE A 52 -1.00 -0.93 6.76
CA ILE A 52 -1.21 -1.78 5.57
C ILE A 52 -2.70 -1.95 5.34
N TYR A 53 -3.14 -1.55 4.14
CA TYR A 53 -4.52 -1.58 3.70
C TYR A 53 -4.73 -2.64 2.62
N ASN A 54 -5.91 -3.26 2.59
CA ASN A 54 -6.33 -4.10 1.48
C ASN A 54 -7.40 -3.38 0.67
N ASN A 55 -7.04 -2.97 -0.55
CA ASN A 55 -7.90 -2.22 -1.46
C ASN A 55 -9.14 -3.00 -1.94
N ARG A 56 -9.07 -4.33 -1.97
CA ARG A 56 -10.20 -5.17 -2.38
C ARG A 56 -11.26 -5.27 -1.28
N GLN A 57 -10.80 -5.44 -0.05
CA GLN A 57 -11.67 -5.52 1.14
C GLN A 57 -12.03 -4.14 1.70
N ARG A 58 -11.39 -3.10 1.17
CA ARG A 58 -11.51 -1.70 1.58
C ARG A 58 -11.27 -1.45 3.07
N LYS A 59 -10.35 -2.20 3.69
CA LYS A 59 -10.08 -2.11 5.13
C LYS A 59 -8.60 -2.08 5.46
N VAL A 60 -8.27 -1.46 6.59
CA VAL A 60 -6.97 -1.61 7.23
C VAL A 60 -6.81 -3.07 7.68
N VAL A 61 -5.65 -3.67 7.36
CA VAL A 61 -5.30 -5.05 7.67
C VAL A 61 -4.23 -5.12 8.75
N VAL A 62 -3.26 -4.22 8.68
CA VAL A 62 -2.30 -3.98 9.77
C VAL A 62 -2.42 -2.51 10.16
N PRO A 63 -2.65 -2.21 11.45
CA PRO A 63 -2.75 -0.83 11.93
C PRO A 63 -1.44 -0.06 11.78
N ALA A 64 -1.43 1.19 12.22
CA ALA A 64 -0.31 2.10 12.03
C ALA A 64 0.96 1.59 12.74
N LYS A 65 2.07 2.30 12.54
CA LYS A 65 3.38 1.96 13.12
C LYS A 65 3.92 0.61 12.65
N VAL A 66 3.65 0.25 11.40
CA VAL A 66 4.40 -0.80 10.71
C VAL A 66 5.86 -0.36 10.63
N LEU A 67 6.75 -1.19 11.20
CA LEU A 67 8.19 -0.94 11.23
C LEU A 67 8.89 -1.53 10.02
N SER A 68 8.45 -2.71 9.60
CA SER A 68 9.01 -3.39 8.44
C SER A 68 8.03 -4.41 7.89
N TYR A 69 8.20 -4.75 6.62
CA TYR A 69 7.48 -5.85 6.00
C TYR A 69 8.41 -6.61 5.05
N LYS A 70 8.20 -7.92 4.96
CA LYS A 70 8.90 -8.80 4.03
C LYS A 70 7.89 -9.65 3.28
N LYS A 71 8.03 -9.71 1.96
CA LYS A 71 7.18 -10.52 1.10
C LYS A 71 7.90 -11.78 0.66
N ASN A 72 7.18 -12.90 0.63
CA ASN A 72 7.60 -14.11 -0.05
C ASN A 72 6.43 -14.69 -0.84
N GLY A 73 6.31 -14.33 -2.12
CA GLY A 73 5.36 -14.89 -3.09
C GLY A 73 3.89 -14.86 -2.66
N MET A 74 3.52 -15.80 -1.79
CA MET A 74 2.21 -16.02 -1.17
C MET A 74 2.00 -15.23 0.13
N TYR A 75 3.05 -14.93 0.89
CA TYR A 75 2.93 -14.33 2.22
C TYR A 75 3.54 -12.93 2.32
N LEU A 76 2.94 -12.11 3.16
CA LEU A 76 3.46 -10.83 3.64
C LEU A 76 3.63 -10.92 5.16
N TYR A 77 4.87 -10.81 5.62
CA TYR A 77 5.25 -10.80 7.03
C TYR A 77 5.46 -9.35 7.44
N VAL A 78 4.89 -8.94 8.56
CA VAL A 78 4.91 -7.54 9.00
C VAL A 78 5.31 -7.48 10.46
N THR A 79 6.18 -6.54 10.79
CA THR A 79 6.50 -6.17 12.17
C THR A 79 5.91 -4.80 12.44
N GLN A 80 5.25 -4.64 13.57
CA GLN A 80 4.56 -3.42 13.99
C GLN A 80 4.94 -3.11 15.44
N HIS A 81 4.98 -1.83 15.80
CA HIS A 81 5.00 -1.39 17.19
C HIS A 81 3.66 -0.76 17.57
N SER A 82 2.81 -1.51 18.27
CA SER A 82 1.51 -1.00 18.73
C SER A 82 1.67 0.13 19.74
N LEU A 83 0.71 1.04 19.73
CA LEU A 83 0.54 2.13 20.70
C LEU A 83 -0.90 2.15 21.20
N GLU A 84 -1.05 2.24 22.50
CA GLU A 84 -2.30 2.42 23.21
C GLU A 84 -2.77 3.85 22.93
N ASN A 85 -4.04 3.99 22.53
CA ASN A 85 -4.60 5.25 22.03
C ASN A 85 -3.94 5.74 20.74
N ASP A 86 -3.75 4.85 19.76
CA ASP A 86 -3.29 5.23 18.42
C ASP A 86 -4.19 6.34 17.86
N PRO A 87 -3.65 7.51 17.48
CA PRO A 87 -4.47 8.61 16.93
C PRO A 87 -5.18 8.21 15.62
N ASN A 88 -4.69 7.17 14.94
CA ASN A 88 -5.28 6.63 13.72
C ASN A 88 -6.34 5.56 13.99
N GLU A 89 -6.67 5.25 15.25
CA GLU A 89 -7.64 4.20 15.59
C GLU A 89 -9.02 4.45 14.98
N ILE A 90 -9.40 5.72 14.79
CA ILE A 90 -10.63 6.13 14.09
C ILE A 90 -10.69 5.67 12.63
N LEU A 91 -9.55 5.35 12.01
CA LEU A 91 -9.46 4.87 10.63
C LEU A 91 -9.62 3.34 10.52
N TYR A 92 -9.73 2.63 11.65
CA TYR A 92 -9.72 1.17 11.67
C TYR A 92 -11.14 0.61 11.72
N ASP A 93 -11.46 -0.25 10.75
CA ASP A 93 -12.74 -0.98 10.72
C ASP A 93 -12.78 -2.17 11.68
N THR A 94 -11.73 -2.39 12.47
CA THR A 94 -11.57 -3.58 13.31
C THR A 94 -10.86 -3.23 14.60
N ILE A 95 -11.36 -3.75 15.72
CA ILE A 95 -10.69 -3.65 17.02
C ILE A 95 -9.61 -4.73 17.07
N TYR A 96 -8.38 -4.33 17.35
CA TYR A 96 -7.23 -5.22 17.43
C TYR A 96 -6.90 -5.51 18.89
N ASN A 97 -6.87 -6.79 19.26
CA ASN A 97 -6.60 -7.20 20.62
C ASN A 97 -5.10 -7.47 20.82
N TYR A 98 -4.41 -6.50 21.40
CA TYR A 98 -3.00 -6.59 21.74
C TYR A 98 -2.85 -7.14 23.16
N LYS A 99 -2.43 -8.41 23.30
CA LYS A 99 -2.38 -9.11 24.59
C LYS A 99 -1.59 -8.38 25.68
N ASN A 100 -0.54 -7.67 25.29
CA ASN A 100 0.37 -6.98 26.21
C ASN A 100 0.26 -5.44 26.11
N GLY A 101 -0.77 -4.92 25.43
CA GLY A 101 -0.88 -3.49 25.13
C GLY A 101 0.24 -3.04 24.18
N ASP A 102 1.01 -2.04 24.58
CA ASP A 102 2.11 -1.48 23.80
C ASP A 102 3.25 -2.46 23.56
N GLY A 103 3.80 -2.43 22.35
CA GLY A 103 5.02 -3.16 22.04
C GLY A 103 5.03 -3.77 20.64
N TYR A 104 5.92 -4.74 20.47
CA TYR A 104 6.17 -5.36 19.16
C TYR A 104 5.18 -6.49 18.88
N TYR A 105 4.54 -6.39 17.73
CA TYR A 105 3.62 -7.40 17.22
C TYR A 105 3.98 -7.78 15.80
N TYR A 106 3.62 -9.01 15.46
CA TYR A 106 3.88 -9.58 14.17
C TYR A 106 2.59 -9.97 13.47
N TRP A 107 2.61 -9.86 12.15
CA TRP A 107 1.48 -10.22 11.30
C TRP A 107 1.95 -11.13 10.18
N ILE A 108 1.12 -12.12 9.88
CA ILE A 108 1.29 -13.01 8.74
C ILE A 108 0.05 -12.90 7.88
N ILE A 109 0.21 -12.44 6.65
CA ILE A 109 -0.88 -12.28 5.69
C ILE A 109 -0.64 -13.23 4.55
N ASN A 110 -1.59 -14.15 4.31
CA ASN A 110 -1.63 -14.93 3.08
C ASN A 110 -2.32 -14.07 2.02
N MET A 111 -1.55 -13.58 1.06
CA MET A 111 -2.03 -12.66 0.03
C MET A 111 -2.94 -13.32 -1.02
N ASN A 112 -2.95 -14.65 -1.11
CA ASN A 112 -3.80 -15.38 -2.04
C ASN A 112 -5.20 -15.65 -1.46
N THR A 113 -5.26 -16.06 -0.18
CA THR A 113 -6.53 -16.33 0.51
C THR A 113 -7.07 -15.12 1.26
N HIS A 114 -6.28 -14.05 1.37
CA HIS A 114 -6.56 -12.87 2.20
C HIS A 114 -6.73 -13.17 3.69
N SER A 115 -6.23 -14.32 4.18
CA SER A 115 -6.23 -14.63 5.61
C SER A 115 -5.13 -13.87 6.34
N VAL A 116 -5.46 -13.32 7.50
CA VAL A 116 -4.58 -12.48 8.32
C VAL A 116 -4.44 -13.14 9.68
N PHE A 117 -3.20 -13.32 10.14
CA PHE A 117 -2.87 -13.79 11.48
C PHE A 117 -2.15 -12.68 12.22
N GLY A 118 -2.77 -12.17 13.27
CA GLY A 118 -2.22 -11.11 14.11
C GLY A 118 -3.31 -10.36 14.89
N PRO A 119 -2.91 -9.49 15.81
CA PRO A 119 -1.52 -9.27 16.23
C PRO A 119 -0.96 -10.49 16.99
N LEU A 120 0.26 -10.93 16.65
CA LEU A 120 0.94 -12.07 17.30
C LEU A 120 2.12 -11.55 18.15
N ASP A 121 2.37 -12.20 19.29
CA ASP A 121 3.67 -12.07 19.96
C ASP A 121 4.76 -12.86 19.22
N SER A 122 6.02 -12.74 19.66
CA SER A 122 7.15 -13.38 19.00
C SER A 122 7.08 -14.92 19.03
N ILE A 123 6.56 -15.50 20.10
CA ILE A 123 6.45 -16.96 20.28
C ILE A 123 5.36 -17.50 19.34
N GLU A 124 4.20 -16.84 19.32
CA GLU A 124 3.10 -17.18 18.43
C GLU A 124 3.49 -17.04 16.95
N PHE A 125 4.23 -15.99 16.61
CA PHE A 125 4.73 -15.78 15.25
C PHE A 125 5.65 -16.92 14.81
N ILE A 126 6.64 -17.29 15.63
CA ILE A 126 7.56 -18.39 15.32
C ILE A 126 6.79 -19.71 15.17
N SER A 127 5.92 -20.04 16.12
CA SER A 127 5.10 -21.25 16.07
C SER A 127 4.25 -21.31 14.80
N LYS A 128 3.62 -20.18 14.41
CA LYS A 128 2.82 -20.11 13.19
C LYS A 128 3.68 -20.26 11.93
N MET A 129 4.88 -19.69 11.93
CA MET A 129 5.84 -19.81 10.84
C MET A 129 6.31 -21.25 10.62
N ASP A 130 6.49 -22.02 11.68
CA ASP A 130 6.89 -23.43 11.59
C ASP A 130 5.79 -24.29 10.97
N VAL A 131 4.52 -24.02 11.32
CA VAL A 131 3.36 -24.67 10.69
C VAL A 131 3.26 -24.30 9.20
N ILE A 132 3.46 -23.04 8.85
CA ILE A 132 3.36 -22.59 7.44
C ILE A 132 4.49 -23.17 6.57
N LYS A 133 5.68 -23.38 7.13
CA LYS A 133 6.84 -23.94 6.42
C LYS A 133 6.83 -25.47 6.34
N SER A 134 5.97 -26.14 7.11
CA SER A 134 5.84 -27.59 7.14
C SER A 134 4.59 -27.98 6.35
N PRO A 135 4.68 -28.16 5.01
CA PRO A 135 3.56 -28.55 4.18
C PRO A 135 3.04 -29.95 4.52
#